data_AF-A0A0R3Q548-F1
#
_entry.id   AF-A0A0R3Q548-F1
#
_cell.length_a   1.000
_cell.length_b   1.000
_cell.length_c   1.000
_cell.angle_alpha   90.00
_cell.angle_beta   90.00
_cell.angle_gamma   90.00
#
_symmetry.space_group_name_H-M   'P 1'
#
loop_
_entity.id
_entity.type
_entity.pdbx_description
1 polymer ?
#
loop_
_entity_poly.entity_id
_entity_poly.type
_entity_poly.pdbx_seq_one_letter_code
_entity_poly.pdbx_strand_id
1 'polypeptide(L)'
;MPHFRGVYMRDGLPAKPLVNERAIINLDSSSGKGTHWVCYSKKGNVVDYFDSFGVKPPTELISYLGKKSDISYNSEQVQKINQIICGHLCLEWLDALDSGKDERKRKS
;
A
#
# COMPACT_ATOMS: atom_id res chain seq x y z
N MET A 1 -8.95 -9.29 -6.90
CA MET A 1 -8.75 -8.51 -5.64
C MET A 1 -9.88 -8.69 -4.61
N PRO A 2 -9.99 -9.86 -3.95
CA PRO A 2 -10.79 -10.02 -2.72
C PRO A 2 -10.34 -9.05 -1.62
N HIS A 3 -11.26 -8.70 -0.73
CA HIS A 3 -11.03 -7.78 0.39
C HIS A 3 -10.54 -6.38 -0.01
N PHE A 4 -10.69 -5.98 -1.27
CA PHE A 4 -10.44 -4.60 -1.68
C PHE A 4 -11.44 -3.67 -1.00
N ARG A 5 -10.93 -2.84 -0.10
CA ARG A 5 -11.72 -1.95 0.74
C ARG A 5 -11.99 -0.61 0.07
N GLY A 6 -11.03 -0.10 -0.70
CA GLY A 6 -11.21 1.12 -1.46
C GLY A 6 -9.92 1.86 -1.79
N VAL A 7 -10.12 3.06 -2.32
CA VAL A 7 -9.08 4.03 -2.64
C VAL A 7 -9.28 5.24 -1.73
N TYR A 8 -8.23 5.67 -1.02
CA TYR A 8 -8.31 6.72 -0.03
C TYR A 8 -7.23 7.78 -0.25
N MET A 9 -7.53 9.02 0.12
CA MET A 9 -6.48 10.00 0.42
C MET A 9 -5.89 9.68 1.80
N ARG A 10 -4.68 10.17 2.10
CA ARG A 10 -3.98 9.85 3.35
C ARG A 10 -4.82 10.17 4.61
N ASP A 11 -5.54 11.27 4.57
CA ASP A 11 -6.43 11.78 5.63
C ASP A 11 -7.88 11.27 5.50
N GLY A 12 -8.18 10.53 4.44
CA GLY A 12 -9.50 9.95 4.16
C GLY A 12 -9.62 8.48 4.58
N LEU A 13 -8.64 7.93 5.30
CA LEU A 13 -8.70 6.56 5.80
C LEU A 13 -9.85 6.40 6.81
N PRO A 14 -10.52 5.23 6.83
CA PRO A 14 -11.49 4.92 7.87
C PRO A 14 -10.89 5.00 9.28
N ALA A 15 -11.74 5.06 10.31
CA ALA A 15 -11.25 5.16 11.68
C ALA A 15 -10.38 3.96 12.12
N LYS A 16 -10.61 2.77 11.56
CA LYS A 16 -9.86 1.54 11.86
C LYS A 16 -9.79 0.60 10.64
N PRO A 17 -8.70 -0.16 10.47
CA PRO A 17 -8.60 -1.21 9.48
C PRO A 17 -9.48 -2.41 9.83
N LEU A 18 -9.95 -3.12 8.80
CA LEU A 18 -10.55 -4.44 8.97
C LEU A 18 -9.46 -5.48 9.26
N VAL A 19 -9.88 -6.67 9.72
CA VAL A 19 -8.96 -7.80 9.95
C VAL A 19 -8.23 -8.16 8.65
N ASN A 20 -8.98 -8.24 7.55
CA ASN A 20 -8.46 -8.44 6.20
C ASN A 20 -8.94 -7.30 5.31
N GLU A 21 -8.02 -6.58 4.68
CA GLU A 21 -8.35 -5.53 3.73
C GLU A 21 -7.19 -5.25 2.79
N ARG A 22 -7.51 -4.67 1.64
CA ARG A 22 -6.56 -4.11 0.70
C ARG A 22 -7.00 -2.71 0.34
N ALA A 23 -6.07 -1.78 0.25
CA ALA A 23 -6.42 -0.45 -0.21
C ALA A 23 -5.27 0.19 -0.97
N ILE A 24 -5.65 1.15 -1.80
CA ILE A 24 -4.73 2.07 -2.48
C ILE A 24 -4.86 3.41 -1.77
N ILE A 25 -3.73 4.04 -1.44
CA ILE A 25 -3.66 5.30 -0.70
C ILE A 25 -2.92 6.33 -1.55
N ASN A 26 -3.48 7.53 -1.67
CA ASN A 26 -2.72 8.70 -2.09
C ASN A 26 -1.98 9.28 -0.88
N LEU A 27 -0.68 9.52 -0.98
CA LEU A 27 0.09 10.14 0.11
C LEU A 27 -0.17 11.64 0.27
N ASP A 28 -0.91 12.25 -0.65
CA ASP A 28 -1.42 13.61 -0.48
C ASP A 28 -2.66 13.65 0.44
N SER A 29 -2.97 14.84 0.95
CA SER A 29 -4.23 15.11 1.65
C SER A 29 -5.41 15.26 0.69
N SER A 30 -6.63 15.12 1.20
CA SER A 30 -7.88 15.35 0.48
C SER A 30 -8.04 16.76 -0.09
N SER A 31 -7.34 17.74 0.47
CA SER A 31 -7.28 19.12 -0.05
C SER A 31 -6.28 19.32 -1.19
N GLY A 32 -5.39 18.35 -1.40
CA GLY A 32 -4.35 18.37 -2.42
C GLY A 32 -4.81 17.83 -3.77
N LYS A 33 -3.93 17.91 -4.76
CA LYS A 33 -4.20 17.41 -6.13
C LYS A 33 -3.89 15.91 -6.28
N GLY A 34 -3.28 15.30 -5.28
CA GLY A 34 -2.71 13.96 -5.36
C GLY A 34 -1.25 14.00 -5.82
N THR A 35 -0.38 13.25 -5.14
CA THR A 35 1.07 13.29 -5.39
C THR A 35 1.64 11.92 -5.71
N HIS A 36 1.29 10.90 -4.93
CA HIS A 36 1.85 9.56 -5.06
C HIS A 36 0.86 8.51 -4.58
N TRP A 37 0.75 7.41 -5.31
CA TRP A 37 -0.14 6.29 -4.97
C TRP A 37 0.69 5.10 -4.49
N VAL A 38 0.27 4.56 -3.35
CA VAL A 38 0.85 3.36 -2.71
C VAL A 38 -0.27 2.38 -2.40
N CYS A 39 0.05 1.13 -2.10
CA CYS A 39 -0.97 0.17 -1.70
C CYS A 39 -0.50 -0.75 -0.58
N TYR A 40 -1.46 -1.40 0.07
CA TYR A 40 -1.17 -2.44 1.04
C TYR A 40 -2.20 -3.57 1.00
N SER A 41 -1.78 -4.74 1.45
CA SER A 41 -2.63 -5.89 1.74
C SER A 41 -2.43 -6.31 3.18
N LYS A 42 -3.50 -6.27 3.96
CA LYS A 42 -3.52 -6.68 5.37
C LYS A 42 -4.25 -8.02 5.51
N LYS A 43 -3.62 -8.96 6.23
CA LYS A 43 -4.19 -10.25 6.61
C LYS A 43 -3.90 -10.53 8.08
N GLY A 44 -4.89 -10.26 8.94
CA GLY A 44 -4.70 -10.30 10.39
C GLY A 44 -3.71 -9.22 10.84
N ASN A 45 -2.58 -9.64 11.42
CA ASN A 45 -1.51 -8.73 11.85
C ASN A 45 -0.39 -8.57 10.80
N VAL A 46 -0.39 -9.35 9.72
CA VAL A 46 0.61 -9.23 8.65
C VAL A 46 0.12 -8.21 7.64
N VAL A 47 1.00 -7.28 7.28
CA VAL A 47 0.75 -6.27 6.24
C VAL A 47 1.89 -6.27 5.25
N ASP A 48 1.55 -6.46 3.98
CA ASP A 48 2.46 -6.23 2.87
C ASP A 48 2.14 -4.85 2.29
N TYR A 49 3.11 -3.93 2.32
CA TYR A 49 3.01 -2.59 1.76
C TYR A 49 3.86 -2.48 0.49
N PHE A 50 3.33 -1.78 -0.50
CA PHE A 50 4.03 -1.53 -1.76
C PHE A 50 4.07 -0.05 -2.09
N ASP A 51 5.29 0.41 -2.36
CA ASP A 51 5.59 1.72 -2.91
C ASP A 51 6.50 1.53 -4.11
N SER A 52 6.11 2.01 -5.28
CA SER A 52 6.89 1.86 -6.51
C SER A 52 8.28 2.52 -6.45
N PHE A 53 8.53 3.41 -5.49
CA PHE A 53 9.84 4.00 -5.22
C PHE A 53 10.65 3.27 -4.14
N GLY A 54 10.10 2.21 -3.53
CA GLY A 54 10.78 1.41 -2.51
C GLY A 54 10.91 2.11 -1.15
N VAL A 55 10.03 3.07 -0.87
CA VAL A 55 10.05 3.85 0.36
C VAL A 55 9.19 3.17 1.43
N LYS A 56 9.63 3.22 2.69
CA LYS A 56 8.86 2.70 3.83
C LYS A 56 7.50 3.41 3.99
N PRO A 57 6.49 2.74 4.56
CA PRO A 57 5.20 3.38 4.82
C PRO A 57 5.34 4.56 5.79
N PRO A 58 4.54 5.62 5.62
CA PRO A 58 4.60 6.77 6.50
C PRO A 58 3.98 6.47 7.87
N THR A 59 4.34 7.25 8.90
CA THR A 59 4.03 6.98 10.30
C THR A 59 2.53 6.94 10.60
N GLU A 60 1.75 7.76 9.92
CA GLU A 60 0.29 7.80 10.00
C GLU A 60 -0.35 6.49 9.51
N LEU A 61 0.19 5.90 8.44
CA LEU A 61 -0.30 4.63 7.91
C LEU A 61 0.07 3.48 8.85
N ILE A 62 1.29 3.48 9.39
CA ILE A 62 1.71 2.51 10.43
C ILE A 62 0.77 2.60 11.65
N SER A 63 0.41 3.83 12.06
CA SER A 63 -0.49 4.06 13.20
C SER A 63 -1.91 3.54 12.92
N TYR A 64 -2.42 3.76 11.71
CA TYR A 64 -3.71 3.24 11.26
C TYR A 64 -3.74 1.71 11.22
N LEU A 65 -2.72 1.07 10.63
CA LEU A 65 -2.61 -0.39 10.50
C LEU A 65 -2.48 -1.08 11.87
N GLY A 66 -1.89 -0.38 12.83
CA GLY A 66 -1.76 -0.78 14.22
C GLY A 66 -0.33 -1.12 14.60
N LYS A 67 0.12 -0.65 15.77
CA LYS A 67 1.51 -0.80 16.26
C LYS A 67 2.01 -2.24 16.41
N LYS A 68 1.11 -3.22 16.45
CA LYS A 68 1.42 -4.66 16.56
C LYS A 68 1.45 -5.36 15.19
N SER A 69 1.19 -4.64 14.11
CA SER A 69 1.27 -5.19 12.78
C SER A 69 2.72 -5.47 12.40
N ASP A 70 2.94 -6.62 11.79
CA ASP A 70 4.17 -6.98 11.11
C ASP A 70 4.08 -6.45 9.68
N ILE A 71 4.86 -5.40 9.37
CA ILE A 71 4.75 -4.65 8.12
C ILE A 71 5.99 -4.89 7.27
N SER A 72 5.83 -5.67 6.21
CA SER A 72 6.82 -5.85 5.15
C SER A 72 6.63 -4.83 4.04
N TYR A 73 7.72 -4.41 3.40
CA TYR A 73 7.66 -3.52 2.24
C TYR A 73 8.79 -3.78 1.24
N ASN A 74 8.60 -3.37 -0.02
CA ASN A 74 9.67 -3.43 -1.00
C ASN A 74 10.67 -2.28 -0.79
N SER A 75 11.97 -2.58 -0.89
CA SER A 75 13.04 -1.57 -0.88
C SER A 75 13.57 -1.24 -2.27
N GLU A 76 13.11 -1.96 -3.29
CA GLU A 76 13.51 -1.75 -4.69
C GLU A 76 12.63 -0.67 -5.32
N GLN A 77 13.29 0.26 -6.03
CA GLN A 77 12.62 1.24 -6.85
C GLN A 77 12.24 0.60 -8.19
N VAL A 78 10.95 0.37 -8.37
CA VAL A 78 10.35 -0.20 -9.59
C VAL A 78 10.06 0.88 -10.63
N GLN A 79 9.75 2.10 -10.19
CA GLN A 79 9.36 3.21 -11.05
C GLN A 79 10.43 4.31 -11.11
N LYS A 80 10.62 4.90 -12.29
CA LYS A 80 11.47 6.10 -12.47
C LYS A 80 10.72 7.37 -12.04
N ILE A 81 11.44 8.36 -11.52
CA ILE A 81 10.87 9.57 -10.90
C ILE A 81 9.95 10.41 -11.82
N ASN A 82 10.09 10.28 -13.14
CA ASN A 82 9.30 11.02 -14.13
C ASN A 82 8.12 10.24 -14.70
N GLN A 83 7.92 8.99 -14.29
CA GLN A 83 6.77 8.19 -14.72
C GLN A 83 5.56 8.50 -13.83
N ILE A 84 4.35 8.36 -14.38
CA ILE A 84 3.08 8.55 -13.66
C ILE A 84 2.31 7.22 -13.68
N ILE A 85 2.94 6.16 -13.14
CA ILE A 85 2.42 4.78 -13.22
C ILE A 85 2.21 4.13 -11.85
N CYS A 86 2.46 4.83 -10.74
CA CYS A 86 2.40 4.27 -9.39
C CYS A 86 1.05 3.63 -9.07
N GLY A 87 -0.06 4.24 -9.48
CA GLY A 87 -1.41 3.66 -9.32
C GLY A 87 -1.62 2.38 -10.13
N HIS A 88 -1.07 2.29 -11.35
CA HIS A 88 -1.12 1.07 -12.16
C HIS A 88 -0.30 -0.06 -11.53
N LEU A 89 0.90 0.27 -11.03
CA LEU A 89 1.75 -0.68 -10.33
C LEU A 89 1.09 -1.19 -9.04
N CYS A 90 0.32 -0.36 -8.33
CA CYS A 90 -0.48 -0.79 -7.19
C CYS A 90 -1.52 -1.85 -7.57
N LEU A 91 -2.23 -1.65 -8.68
CA LEU A 91 -3.23 -2.59 -9.17
C LEU A 91 -2.59 -3.92 -9.58
N GLU A 92 -1.52 -3.86 -10.37
CA GLU A 92 -0.74 -5.03 -10.79
C GLU A 92 -0.22 -5.82 -9.59
N TRP A 93 0.33 -5.11 -8.60
CA TRP A 93 0.86 -5.73 -7.39
C TRP A 93 -0.23 -6.44 -6.57
N LEU A 94 -1.38 -5.78 -6.37
CA LEU A 94 -2.50 -6.37 -5.61
C LEU A 94 -3.16 -7.55 -6.34
N ASP A 95 -3.15 -7.56 -7.68
CA ASP A 95 -3.64 -8.67 -8.49
C ASP A 95 -2.67 -9.86 -8.49
N ALA A 96 -1.35 -9.60 -8.55
CA ALA A 96 -0.31 -10.62 -8.47
C ALA A 96 -0.35 -11.41 -7.15
N LEU A 97 -0.70 -10.76 -6.03
CA LEU A 97 -0.89 -11.42 -4.74
C LEU A 97 -2.01 -12.48 -4.77
N ASP A 98 -3.07 -12.25 -5.55
CA ASP A 98 -4.17 -13.22 -5.67
C ASP A 98 -3.79 -14.42 -6.52
N SER A 99 -2.95 -14.19 -7.53
CA SER A 99 -2.51 -15.22 -8.46
C SER A 99 -1.43 -16.14 -7.89
N GLY A 100 -0.95 -15.90 -6.67
CA GLY A 100 0.18 -16.63 -6.07
C GLY A 100 1.52 -16.42 -6.78
N LYS A 101 1.63 -15.35 -7.60
CA LYS A 101 2.78 -15.06 -8.47
C LYS A 101 3.76 -14.05 -7.86
N ASP A 102 3.66 -13.75 -6.57
CA ASP A 102 4.54 -12.75 -5.95
C ASP A 102 5.91 -13.36 -5.62
N GLU A 103 6.83 -13.32 -6.59
CA GLU A 103 8.23 -13.77 -6.47
C GLU A 103 9.18 -12.68 -5.93
N ARG A 104 8.67 -11.51 -5.52
CA ARG A 104 9.50 -10.37 -5.10
C ARG A 104 9.98 -10.55 -3.66
N LYS A 105 11.30 -10.51 -3.46
CA LYS A 105 11.98 -10.71 -2.15
C LYS A 105 11.48 -9.69 -1.12
N ARG A 106 10.76 -10.18 -0.11
CA ARG A 106 10.27 -9.42 1.04
C ARG A 106 11.40 -9.31 2.08
N LYS A 107 11.69 -8.10 2.56
CA LYS A 107 12.51 -7.92 3.77
C LYS A 107 11.57 -7.65 4.95
N SER A 108 11.82 -8.38 6.03
CA SER A 108 11.21 -8.21 7.34
C SER A 108 11.87 -7.07 8.12
#